data_AF-A0A935RTD3-F1
#
_entry.id   AF-A0A935RTD3-F1
#
_cell.length_a   1.000
_cell.length_b   1.000
_cell.length_c   1.000
_cell.angle_alpha   90.00
_cell.angle_beta   90.00
_cell.angle_gamma   90.00
#
_symmetry.space_group_name_H-M   'P 1'
#
loop_
_entity.id
_entity.type
_entity.pdbx_description
1 polymer ?
#
loop_
_entity_poly.entity_id
_entity_poly.type
_entity_poly.pdbx_seq_one_letter_code
_entity_poly.pdbx_strand_id
1 'polypeptide(L)'
;MVNDLYYGGSAAKWLKLANTLKVRGLINQRLIKPVTQAQIDAIIGADGSKGIAVPADDFKFQYGSNREAPDARHPFYSDGYENGGPGWYQSNFMMWTMILGKGDIVDPRVRYYYYRQDCDEEAEDAFTLPCIFQNAPNHYDGYPFCTASADKFGDPGKKFVGYWGRDHGDGSGIPPDGLKKTCFGVYPAGGKFDADNCAQVSNAGKDGLKGVGINPIMMSSWVKLMLAENTLANGGDASVLLESAVKESVKRVMDFGAADAGTSTLKPTQADVDAYVAKVKADYAASSDKMNVLITEYWLDCFGNGIEPYNFIRRTCKPARLQPTLDVDPGPFPRSQFYPGSYVSRNQNASQKANLTTPVFWDNNPAGCVK
;
A
#
# COMPACT_ATOMS: atom_id res chain seq x y z
N MET A 1 -6.57 -1.61 32.57
CA MET A 1 -5.38 -2.14 31.89
C MET A 1 -4.53 -0.96 31.45
N VAL A 2 -3.44 -0.66 32.17
CA VAL A 2 -2.64 0.56 31.96
C VAL A 2 -1.62 0.43 30.79
N ASN A 3 -1.48 -0.77 30.21
CA ASN A 3 -0.46 -1.09 29.19
C ASN A 3 -1.03 -1.50 27.82
N ASP A 4 -2.22 -1.04 27.43
CA ASP A 4 -2.76 -1.30 26.08
C ASP A 4 -2.29 -0.23 25.09
N LEU A 5 -1.35 -0.60 24.23
CA LEU A 5 -0.72 0.27 23.23
C LEU A 5 -1.59 0.57 22.00
N TYR A 6 -2.77 -0.05 21.89
CA TYR A 6 -3.64 0.10 20.71
C TYR A 6 -4.87 0.92 21.03
N TYR A 7 -5.58 0.58 22.12
CA TYR A 7 -6.86 1.21 22.45
C TYR A 7 -6.94 1.77 23.87
N GLY A 8 -5.81 1.88 24.57
CA GLY A 8 -5.75 2.49 25.91
C GLY A 8 -6.68 1.81 26.93
N GLY A 9 -6.96 0.52 26.74
CA GLY A 9 -7.83 -0.28 27.61
C GLY A 9 -9.31 -0.24 27.23
N SER A 10 -9.67 0.35 26.08
CA SER A 10 -11.07 0.41 25.63
C SER A 10 -11.58 -0.95 25.16
N ALA A 11 -12.28 -1.67 26.04
CA ALA A 11 -12.92 -2.95 25.72
C ALA A 11 -13.92 -2.84 24.56
N ALA A 12 -14.59 -1.68 24.40
CA ALA A 12 -15.51 -1.43 23.30
C ALA A 12 -14.80 -1.43 21.93
N LYS A 13 -13.62 -0.80 21.81
CA LYS A 13 -12.83 -0.83 20.58
C LYS A 13 -12.24 -2.21 20.30
N TRP A 14 -11.80 -2.93 21.33
CA TRP A 14 -11.39 -4.33 21.20
C TRP A 14 -12.52 -5.24 20.69
N LEU A 15 -13.76 -5.04 21.16
CA LEU A 15 -14.92 -5.77 20.66
C LEU A 15 -15.19 -5.48 19.18
N LYS A 16 -15.09 -4.20 18.77
CA LYS A 16 -15.20 -3.81 17.35
C LYS A 16 -14.15 -4.48 16.47
N LEU A 17 -12.89 -4.50 16.91
CA LEU A 17 -11.82 -5.23 16.22
C LEU A 17 -12.14 -6.73 16.14
N ALA A 18 -12.54 -7.36 17.24
CA ALA A 18 -12.85 -8.79 17.27
C ALA A 18 -13.98 -9.15 16.29
N ASN A 19 -15.04 -8.35 16.24
CA ASN A 19 -16.13 -8.52 15.28
C ASN A 19 -15.66 -8.33 13.83
N THR A 20 -14.81 -7.33 13.59
CA THR A 20 -14.21 -7.08 12.27
C THR A 20 -13.32 -8.23 11.81
N LEU A 21 -12.49 -8.80 12.70
CA LEU A 21 -11.64 -9.94 12.39
C LEU A 21 -12.45 -11.21 12.11
N LYS A 22 -13.60 -11.40 12.78
CA LYS A 22 -14.54 -12.49 12.44
C LYS A 22 -15.10 -12.30 11.02
N VAL A 23 -15.54 -11.10 10.66
CA VAL A 23 -16.01 -10.79 9.30
C VAL A 23 -14.90 -10.99 8.26
N ARG A 24 -13.69 -10.49 8.51
CA ARG A 24 -12.52 -10.73 7.65
C ARG A 24 -12.22 -12.22 7.48
N GLY A 25 -12.31 -13.00 8.55
CA GLY A 25 -12.16 -14.45 8.51
C GLY A 25 -13.21 -15.13 7.62
N LEU A 26 -14.47 -14.70 7.67
CA LEU A 26 -15.52 -15.19 6.77
C LEU A 26 -15.21 -14.83 5.32
N ILE A 27 -14.97 -13.56 5.04
CA ILE A 27 -14.71 -13.05 3.68
C ILE A 27 -13.49 -13.72 3.05
N ASN A 28 -12.43 -13.97 3.84
CA ASN A 28 -11.24 -14.69 3.37
C ASN A 28 -11.54 -16.12 2.92
N GLN A 29 -12.54 -16.77 3.52
CA GLN A 29 -12.96 -18.13 3.22
C GLN A 29 -14.04 -18.22 2.14
N ARG A 30 -14.43 -17.11 1.50
CA ARG A 30 -15.58 -17.10 0.58
C ARG A 30 -15.48 -18.08 -0.60
N LEU A 31 -14.27 -18.43 -1.02
CA LEU A 31 -14.01 -19.35 -2.14
C LEU A 31 -14.26 -20.82 -1.79
N ILE A 32 -14.32 -21.14 -0.49
CA ILE A 32 -14.60 -22.49 0.01
C ILE A 32 -15.93 -22.56 0.76
N LYS A 33 -16.47 -21.41 1.20
CA LYS A 33 -17.73 -21.32 1.91
C LYS A 33 -18.45 -20.02 1.54
N PRO A 34 -19.67 -20.06 0.98
CA PRO A 34 -20.43 -18.85 0.68
C PRO A 34 -20.61 -17.95 1.92
N VAL A 35 -20.47 -16.64 1.72
CA VAL A 35 -20.62 -15.61 2.76
C VAL A 35 -21.74 -14.68 2.36
N THR A 36 -22.82 -14.62 3.15
CA THR A 36 -23.97 -13.76 2.88
C THR A 36 -23.90 -12.46 3.66
N GLN A 37 -24.58 -11.42 3.16
CA GLN A 37 -24.69 -10.14 3.87
C GLN A 37 -25.31 -10.32 5.27
N ALA A 38 -26.32 -11.17 5.41
CA ALA A 38 -26.96 -11.45 6.69
C ALA A 38 -25.99 -12.01 7.75
N GLN A 39 -24.99 -12.81 7.35
CA GLN A 39 -23.95 -13.30 8.26
C GLN A 39 -23.03 -12.18 8.74
N ILE A 40 -22.72 -11.23 7.86
CA ILE A 40 -21.92 -10.04 8.21
C ILE A 40 -22.72 -9.13 9.15
N ASP A 41 -23.96 -8.80 8.79
CA ASP A 41 -24.83 -7.92 9.57
C ASP A 41 -25.09 -8.47 10.97
N ALA A 42 -25.18 -9.79 11.13
CA ALA A 42 -25.31 -10.43 12.43
C ALA A 42 -24.09 -10.18 13.35
N ILE A 43 -22.90 -9.96 12.79
CA ILE A 43 -21.65 -9.75 13.53
C ILE A 43 -21.39 -8.26 13.78
N ILE A 44 -21.41 -7.44 12.72
CA ILE A 44 -21.04 -6.02 12.80
C ILE A 44 -22.24 -5.06 12.82
N GLY A 45 -23.47 -5.56 12.73
CA GLY A 45 -24.66 -4.73 12.51
C GLY A 45 -24.82 -4.36 11.04
N ALA A 46 -26.07 -4.15 10.59
CA ALA A 46 -26.34 -3.74 9.21
C ALA A 46 -25.75 -2.37 8.84
N ASP A 47 -25.52 -1.52 9.85
CA ASP A 47 -24.82 -0.23 9.72
C ASP A 47 -23.31 -0.33 9.95
N GLY A 48 -22.78 -1.53 10.23
CA GLY A 48 -21.37 -1.78 10.56
C GLY A 48 -20.92 -1.24 11.91
N SER A 49 -21.81 -0.65 12.73
CA SER A 49 -21.46 0.07 13.96
C SER A 49 -20.79 -0.78 15.05
N LYS A 50 -20.96 -2.10 15.00
CA LYS A 50 -20.31 -3.05 15.92
C LYS A 50 -18.96 -3.55 15.42
N GLY A 51 -18.51 -3.11 14.25
CA GLY A 51 -17.16 -3.31 13.70
C GLY A 51 -16.33 -2.03 13.73
N ILE A 52 -15.16 -2.06 13.09
CA ILE A 52 -14.33 -0.88 12.81
C ILE A 52 -15.00 -0.13 11.66
N ALA A 53 -15.76 0.92 11.99
CA ALA A 53 -16.63 1.60 11.03
C ALA A 53 -16.17 3.02 10.67
N VAL A 54 -15.44 3.68 11.58
CA VAL A 54 -14.94 5.05 11.43
C VAL A 54 -13.46 5.14 11.84
N PRO A 55 -12.72 6.21 11.44
CA PRO A 55 -11.28 6.29 11.71
C PRO A 55 -10.91 6.23 13.20
N ALA A 56 -11.80 6.65 14.09
CA ALA A 56 -11.60 6.54 15.53
C ALA A 56 -11.54 5.08 16.04
N ASP A 57 -12.05 4.13 15.26
CA ASP A 57 -12.02 2.69 15.55
C ASP A 57 -10.80 1.98 14.95
N ASP A 58 -10.01 2.64 14.09
CA ASP A 58 -8.86 2.05 13.38
C ASP A 58 -7.96 1.25 14.33
N PHE A 59 -7.58 0.03 13.92
CA PHE A 59 -6.58 -0.75 14.61
C PHE A 59 -5.21 -0.53 13.96
N LYS A 60 -4.35 0.18 14.68
CA LYS A 60 -3.01 0.57 14.23
C LYS A 60 -2.09 0.68 15.43
N PHE A 61 -0.81 0.45 15.21
CA PHE A 61 0.20 0.78 16.22
C PHE A 61 0.66 2.22 16.02
N GLN A 62 0.74 3.01 17.09
CA GLN A 62 1.26 4.37 17.07
C GLN A 62 2.72 4.37 17.53
N TYR A 63 3.62 4.85 16.69
CA TYR A 63 5.01 5.05 17.06
C TYR A 63 5.20 6.38 17.81
N GLY A 64 6.25 6.44 18.62
CA GLY A 64 6.67 7.62 19.35
C GLY A 64 7.78 8.39 18.62
N SER A 65 8.40 9.33 19.32
CA SER A 65 9.52 10.15 18.83
C SER A 65 10.86 9.82 19.51
N ASN A 66 10.88 8.86 20.45
CA ASN A 66 12.10 8.52 21.18
C ASN A 66 13.11 7.87 20.24
N ARG A 67 14.22 8.55 19.99
CA ARG A 67 15.33 8.07 19.17
C ARG A 67 16.33 7.20 19.95
N GLU A 68 16.42 7.40 21.26
CA GLU A 68 17.36 6.69 22.13
C GLU A 68 16.96 5.22 22.30
N ALA A 69 17.91 4.33 22.60
CA ALA A 69 17.61 2.91 22.75
C ALA A 69 16.67 2.63 23.96
N PRO A 70 15.50 1.99 23.76
CA PRO A 70 14.97 1.47 22.49
C PRO A 70 14.33 2.56 21.61
N ASP A 71 14.75 2.63 20.35
CA ASP A 71 14.16 3.55 19.36
C ASP A 71 12.67 3.20 19.18
N ALA A 72 11.81 4.18 19.45
CA ALA A 72 10.36 4.03 19.42
C ALA A 72 9.72 4.64 18.17
N ARG A 73 10.54 5.12 17.22
CA ARG A 73 10.09 5.71 15.95
C ARG A 73 9.72 4.64 14.93
N HIS A 74 9.02 5.05 13.88
CA HIS A 74 8.64 4.17 12.80
C HIS A 74 9.88 3.60 12.09
N PRO A 75 9.99 2.28 11.83
CA PRO A 75 11.16 1.66 11.22
C PRO A 75 11.56 2.25 9.87
N PHE A 76 10.59 2.53 8.98
CA PHE A 76 10.85 3.22 7.71
C PHE A 76 11.45 4.63 7.89
N TYR A 77 11.10 5.34 8.96
CA TYR A 77 11.68 6.63 9.26
C TYR A 77 13.12 6.45 9.74
N SER A 78 13.35 5.57 10.72
CA SER A 78 14.69 5.31 11.25
C SER A 78 15.65 4.83 10.17
N ASP A 79 15.20 4.05 9.20
CA ASP A 79 16.03 3.61 8.08
C ASP A 79 16.30 4.73 7.06
N GLY A 80 15.29 5.53 6.70
CA GLY A 80 15.42 6.55 5.64
C GLY A 80 15.98 7.90 6.08
N TYR A 81 15.74 8.32 7.32
CA TYR A 81 16.03 9.68 7.82
C TYR A 81 17.24 9.74 8.77
N GLU A 82 17.78 8.59 9.17
CA GLU A 82 19.08 8.51 9.86
C GLU A 82 20.25 8.52 8.86
N ASN A 83 21.48 8.53 9.38
CA ASN A 83 22.68 8.54 8.56
C ASN A 83 22.75 7.29 7.65
N GLY A 84 22.81 7.53 6.34
CA GLY A 84 22.95 6.48 5.31
C GLY A 84 21.85 6.52 4.25
N GLY A 85 20.71 7.14 4.55
CA GLY A 85 19.54 7.15 3.68
C GLY A 85 18.85 5.78 3.59
N PRO A 86 17.70 5.69 2.90
CA PRO A 86 16.92 4.47 2.79
C PRO A 86 17.68 3.27 2.20
N GLY A 87 17.61 2.14 2.89
CA GLY A 87 18.07 0.82 2.40
C GLY A 87 17.05 0.11 1.51
N TRP A 88 15.82 0.61 1.42
CA TRP A 88 14.74 0.09 0.58
C TRP A 88 14.44 1.02 -0.60
N TYR A 89 13.59 0.53 -1.51
CA TYR A 89 13.04 1.31 -2.63
C TYR A 89 11.52 1.33 -2.55
N GLN A 90 10.93 2.42 -3.02
CA GLN A 90 9.51 2.47 -3.33
C GLN A 90 9.22 1.71 -4.64
N SER A 91 7.99 1.22 -4.80
CA SER A 91 7.58 0.57 -6.05
C SER A 91 7.36 1.61 -7.13
N ASN A 92 8.10 1.50 -8.24
CA ASN A 92 7.87 2.34 -9.43
C ASN A 92 6.42 2.24 -9.90
N PHE A 93 5.87 1.03 -9.93
CA PHE A 93 4.51 0.80 -10.39
C PHE A 93 3.43 1.39 -9.48
N MET A 94 3.60 1.32 -8.17
CA MET A 94 2.65 1.94 -7.25
C MET A 94 2.68 3.46 -7.37
N MET A 95 3.88 4.06 -7.40
CA MET A 95 4.03 5.49 -7.65
C MET A 95 3.36 5.88 -8.97
N TRP A 96 3.72 5.21 -10.08
CA TRP A 96 3.15 5.43 -11.42
C TRP A 96 1.61 5.31 -11.43
N THR A 97 1.06 4.30 -10.75
CA THR A 97 -0.40 4.10 -10.68
C THR A 97 -1.09 5.29 -10.01
N MET A 98 -0.45 5.90 -9.01
CA MET A 98 -0.98 7.04 -8.27
C MET A 98 -0.80 8.37 -9.02
N ILE A 99 0.27 8.55 -9.79
CA ILE A 99 0.53 9.81 -10.53
C ILE A 99 -0.10 9.84 -11.94
N LEU A 100 -0.16 8.68 -12.62
CA LEU A 100 -0.52 8.59 -14.04
C LEU A 100 -1.62 7.55 -14.33
N GLY A 101 -1.87 6.61 -13.41
CA GLY A 101 -2.82 5.51 -13.60
C GLY A 101 -4.28 5.94 -13.82
N LYS A 102 -4.62 7.20 -13.57
CA LYS A 102 -5.95 7.79 -13.78
C LYS A 102 -5.94 8.97 -14.76
N GLY A 103 -4.98 9.00 -15.68
CA GLY A 103 -4.81 10.11 -16.63
C GLY A 103 -4.29 11.36 -15.91
N ASP A 104 -4.89 12.52 -16.19
CA ASP A 104 -4.48 13.80 -15.57
C ASP A 104 -4.90 13.95 -14.09
N ILE A 105 -5.60 12.96 -13.51
CA ILE A 105 -6.06 13.00 -12.12
C ILE A 105 -5.04 12.29 -11.22
N VAL A 106 -4.21 13.09 -10.55
CA VAL A 106 -3.22 12.62 -9.58
C VAL A 106 -3.91 12.21 -8.28
N ASP A 107 -3.48 11.09 -7.69
CA ASP A 107 -3.95 10.66 -6.38
C ASP A 107 -3.53 11.66 -5.29
N PRO A 108 -4.48 12.24 -4.52
CA PRO A 108 -4.19 13.21 -3.47
C PRO A 108 -3.19 12.71 -2.39
N ARG A 109 -2.98 11.40 -2.28
CA ARG A 109 -2.10 10.80 -1.28
C ARG A 109 -0.62 10.82 -1.68
N VAL A 110 -0.28 11.04 -2.95
CA VAL A 110 1.10 10.89 -3.48
C VAL A 110 2.14 11.63 -2.64
N ARG A 111 1.97 12.93 -2.44
CA ARG A 111 2.94 13.80 -1.72
C ARG A 111 3.02 13.54 -0.22
N TYR A 112 2.10 12.74 0.30
CA TYR A 112 2.11 12.27 1.68
C TYR A 112 2.75 10.89 1.82
N TYR A 113 2.59 10.02 0.81
CA TYR A 113 3.18 8.68 0.79
C TYR A 113 4.67 8.71 0.46
N TYR A 114 5.07 9.64 -0.39
CA TYR A 114 6.39 9.68 -0.99
C TYR A 114 7.03 11.04 -0.73
N TYR A 115 8.35 11.02 -0.49
CA TYR A 115 9.19 12.21 -0.46
C TYR A 115 10.34 12.04 -1.44
N ARG A 116 10.39 12.87 -2.47
CA ARG A 116 11.50 12.87 -3.43
C ARG A 116 12.71 13.58 -2.82
N GLN A 117 13.84 12.87 -2.75
CA GLN A 117 15.12 13.46 -2.30
C GLN A 117 15.83 14.17 -3.45
N ASP A 118 15.64 13.67 -4.67
CA ASP A 118 15.98 14.32 -5.92
C ASP A 118 14.70 14.58 -6.73
N CYS A 119 14.54 15.80 -7.23
CA CYS A 119 13.36 16.18 -8.02
C CYS A 119 13.56 15.87 -9.51
N ASP A 120 14.78 15.56 -9.94
CA ASP A 120 15.12 15.33 -11.33
C ASP A 120 16.27 14.31 -11.42
N GLU A 121 15.92 13.07 -11.71
CA GLU A 121 16.83 11.94 -11.83
C GLU A 121 17.39 11.76 -13.25
N GLU A 122 17.17 12.70 -14.17
CA GLU A 122 17.59 12.55 -15.58
C GLU A 122 19.10 12.74 -15.79
N ALA A 123 19.77 13.49 -14.92
CA ALA A 123 21.19 13.79 -15.01
C ALA A 123 22.08 12.82 -14.21
N GLU A 124 21.62 11.57 -14.03
CA GLU A 124 22.36 10.55 -13.30
C GLU A 124 23.37 9.79 -14.18
N ASP A 125 24.38 9.21 -13.54
CA ASP A 125 25.38 8.38 -14.20
C ASP A 125 25.05 6.88 -14.10
N ALA A 126 25.79 6.07 -14.86
CA ALA A 126 25.60 4.62 -14.90
C ALA A 126 25.95 3.92 -13.57
N PHE A 127 26.60 4.61 -12.64
CA PHE A 127 26.91 4.06 -11.32
C PHE A 127 25.75 4.28 -10.35
N THR A 128 25.07 5.41 -10.46
CA THR A 128 24.02 5.83 -9.53
C THR A 128 22.65 5.33 -9.98
N LEU A 129 22.33 5.44 -11.28
CA LEU A 129 21.08 4.95 -11.85
C LEU A 129 21.31 4.21 -13.18
N PRO A 130 21.83 2.97 -13.15
CA PRO A 130 22.25 2.24 -14.35
C PRO A 130 21.12 2.01 -15.37
N CYS A 131 19.86 1.89 -14.93
CA CYS A 131 18.75 1.52 -15.79
C CYS A 131 18.33 2.61 -16.79
N ILE A 132 18.67 3.90 -16.60
CA ILE A 132 18.39 4.95 -17.60
C ILE A 132 19.19 4.77 -18.89
N PHE A 133 20.30 4.02 -18.82
CA PHE A 133 21.14 3.67 -19.98
C PHE A 133 20.70 2.34 -20.63
N GLN A 134 19.60 1.75 -20.17
CA GLN A 134 19.07 0.49 -20.67
C GLN A 134 17.72 0.72 -21.35
N ASN A 135 17.36 -0.20 -22.25
CA ASN A 135 16.00 -0.23 -22.77
C ASN A 135 15.11 -0.99 -21.80
N ALA A 136 13.88 -0.52 -21.63
CA ALA A 136 12.86 -1.28 -20.93
C ALA A 136 12.67 -2.65 -21.61
N PRO A 137 12.43 -3.72 -20.83
CA PRO A 137 12.12 -5.02 -21.39
C PRO A 137 10.90 -4.96 -22.32
N ASN A 138 10.89 -5.78 -23.38
CA ASN A 138 9.78 -5.79 -24.32
C ASN A 138 8.42 -6.12 -23.68
N HIS A 139 8.41 -6.87 -22.58
CA HIS A 139 7.18 -7.21 -21.84
C HIS A 139 6.68 -6.11 -20.90
N TYR A 140 7.39 -4.98 -20.79
CA TYR A 140 7.00 -3.80 -20.00
C TYR A 140 6.15 -2.82 -20.82
N ASP A 141 5.42 -3.29 -21.84
CA ASP A 141 4.54 -2.44 -22.63
C ASP A 141 3.48 -1.76 -21.74
N GLY A 142 3.53 -0.43 -21.66
CA GLY A 142 2.67 0.39 -20.79
C GLY A 142 2.96 0.26 -19.28
N TYR A 143 4.14 -0.23 -18.88
CA TYR A 143 4.59 -0.23 -17.49
C TYR A 143 5.75 0.75 -17.30
N PRO A 144 5.88 1.40 -16.12
CA PRO A 144 7.07 2.19 -15.82
C PRO A 144 8.32 1.28 -15.83
N PHE A 145 9.45 1.88 -16.17
CA PHE A 145 10.77 1.25 -16.12
C PHE A 145 11.79 2.26 -15.59
N CYS A 146 12.70 1.77 -14.75
CA CYS A 146 13.74 2.52 -14.06
C CYS A 146 13.21 3.49 -12.99
N THR A 147 12.25 4.35 -13.33
CA THR A 147 11.59 5.29 -12.42
C THR A 147 10.08 5.24 -12.61
N ALA A 148 9.31 5.86 -11.73
CA ALA A 148 7.85 5.86 -11.84
C ALA A 148 7.31 6.78 -12.94
N SER A 149 8.15 7.63 -13.53
CA SER A 149 7.76 8.66 -14.48
C SER A 149 8.86 8.82 -15.52
N ALA A 150 8.50 8.61 -16.77
CA ALA A 150 9.35 8.95 -17.92
C ALA A 150 8.45 9.21 -19.12
N ASP A 151 8.98 9.94 -20.12
CA ASP A 151 8.26 10.27 -21.35
C ASP A 151 7.62 9.03 -22.01
N LYS A 152 8.36 7.91 -22.02
CA LYS A 152 7.93 6.63 -22.63
C LYS A 152 6.74 5.97 -21.92
N PHE A 153 6.42 6.37 -20.68
CA PHE A 153 5.43 5.70 -19.83
C PHE A 153 4.31 6.63 -19.35
N GLY A 154 4.02 7.68 -20.13
CA GLY A 154 2.85 8.52 -19.92
C GLY A 154 3.14 9.88 -19.30
N ASP A 155 4.41 10.28 -19.17
CA ASP A 155 4.80 11.62 -18.72
C ASP A 155 5.66 12.39 -19.74
N PRO A 156 5.22 12.58 -21.00
CA PRO A 156 6.02 13.25 -22.06
C PRO A 156 6.34 14.72 -21.77
N GLY A 157 5.71 15.29 -20.73
CA GLY A 157 5.96 16.65 -20.26
C GLY A 157 6.81 16.72 -19.00
N LYS A 158 7.30 15.57 -18.50
CA LYS A 158 8.15 15.46 -17.31
C LYS A 158 7.55 16.14 -16.08
N LYS A 159 6.22 16.06 -15.91
CA LYS A 159 5.49 16.70 -14.81
C LYS A 159 5.77 16.02 -13.48
N PHE A 160 6.18 14.76 -13.50
CA PHE A 160 6.33 13.92 -12.32
C PHE A 160 7.74 13.35 -12.16
N VAL A 161 8.78 14.01 -12.67
CA VAL A 161 10.17 13.61 -12.38
C VAL A 161 10.47 13.55 -10.87
N GLY A 162 11.47 12.76 -10.52
CA GLY A 162 12.01 12.55 -9.18
C GLY A 162 11.40 11.39 -8.40
N TYR A 163 10.34 10.73 -8.92
CA TYR A 163 9.76 9.53 -8.31
C TYR A 163 10.61 8.29 -8.65
N TRP A 164 11.77 8.25 -8.01
CA TRP A 164 12.78 7.22 -8.16
C TRP A 164 12.55 6.07 -7.16
N GLY A 165 12.05 4.95 -7.68
CA GLY A 165 11.88 3.70 -6.96
C GLY A 165 12.67 2.55 -7.58
N ARG A 166 12.08 1.36 -7.57
CA ARG A 166 12.64 0.16 -8.21
C ARG A 166 11.54 -0.66 -8.84
N ASP A 167 11.88 -1.30 -9.95
CA ASP A 167 10.98 -2.19 -10.67
C ASP A 167 10.82 -3.53 -9.96
N HIS A 168 9.63 -4.13 -10.11
CA HIS A 168 9.33 -5.41 -9.49
C HIS A 168 10.31 -6.50 -9.94
N GLY A 169 10.83 -7.29 -8.99
CA GLY A 169 11.76 -8.38 -9.27
C GLY A 169 13.19 -7.97 -9.65
N ASP A 170 13.54 -6.67 -9.62
CA ASP A 170 14.91 -6.24 -9.84
C ASP A 170 15.82 -6.62 -8.66
N GLY A 171 16.60 -7.69 -8.86
CA GLY A 171 17.58 -8.21 -7.92
C GLY A 171 18.99 -7.63 -8.05
N SER A 172 19.18 -6.55 -8.81
CA SER A 172 20.47 -5.86 -8.89
C SER A 172 20.90 -5.32 -7.51
N GLY A 173 22.21 -5.17 -7.30
CA GLY A 173 22.73 -4.54 -6.08
C GLY A 173 22.21 -3.12 -5.86
N ILE A 174 22.42 -2.59 -4.65
CA ILE A 174 22.07 -1.20 -4.32
C ILE A 174 23.22 -0.29 -4.78
N PRO A 175 23.05 0.56 -5.81
CA PRO A 175 24.02 1.60 -6.17
C PRO A 175 24.10 2.71 -5.11
N PRO A 176 25.06 3.66 -5.20
CA PRO A 176 25.18 4.80 -4.28
C PRO A 176 24.07 5.86 -4.46
N ASP A 177 22.80 5.45 -4.47
CA ASP A 177 21.61 6.27 -4.72
C ASP A 177 20.81 6.63 -3.47
N GLY A 178 21.25 6.17 -2.29
CA GLY A 178 20.50 6.27 -1.04
C GLY A 178 20.04 7.69 -0.69
N LEU A 179 20.81 8.71 -1.09
CA LEU A 179 20.53 10.11 -0.81
C LEU A 179 19.67 10.81 -1.89
N LYS A 180 19.25 10.08 -2.92
CA LYS A 180 18.54 10.61 -4.10
C LYS A 180 17.19 9.94 -4.36
N LYS A 181 17.11 8.62 -4.12
CA LYS A 181 15.87 7.86 -4.35
C LYS A 181 14.72 8.32 -3.44
N THR A 182 13.48 8.03 -3.86
CA THR A 182 12.28 8.42 -3.12
C THR A 182 12.19 7.73 -1.76
N CYS A 183 11.96 8.52 -0.71
CA CYS A 183 11.72 8.07 0.65
C CYS A 183 10.22 7.88 0.95
N PHE A 184 9.90 7.16 2.02
CA PHE A 184 8.59 7.25 2.66
C PHE A 184 8.36 8.69 3.13
N GLY A 185 7.25 9.26 2.71
CA GLY A 185 6.84 10.59 3.13
C GLY A 185 6.27 10.61 4.54
N VAL A 186 5.46 11.62 4.82
CA VAL A 186 4.84 11.80 6.14
C VAL A 186 3.94 10.63 6.52
N TYR A 187 3.15 10.06 5.61
CA TYR A 187 2.33 8.87 5.89
C TYR A 187 2.98 7.60 5.31
N PRO A 188 3.00 6.47 6.04
CA PRO A 188 2.64 6.32 7.45
C PRO A 188 3.84 6.57 8.38
N ALA A 189 5.03 6.82 7.83
CA ALA A 189 6.29 6.74 8.56
C ALA A 189 6.52 7.91 9.55
N GLY A 190 5.79 9.00 9.44
CA GLY A 190 6.12 10.25 10.12
C GLY A 190 7.35 10.93 9.50
N GLY A 191 7.60 10.69 8.21
CA GLY A 191 8.59 11.39 7.39
C GLY A 191 8.14 12.80 7.01
N LYS A 192 8.60 13.26 5.85
CA LYS A 192 8.41 14.61 5.33
C LYS A 192 7.43 14.62 4.17
N PHE A 193 6.63 15.67 4.06
CA PHE A 193 5.72 15.97 2.96
C PHE A 193 6.52 16.48 1.75
N ASP A 194 6.19 15.98 0.57
CA ASP A 194 6.83 16.43 -0.67
C ASP A 194 6.23 17.75 -1.16
N ALA A 195 6.90 18.84 -0.82
CA ALA A 195 6.54 20.19 -1.26
C ALA A 195 7.38 20.68 -2.46
N ASP A 196 7.85 19.77 -3.33
CA ASP A 196 8.83 20.07 -4.40
C ASP A 196 10.15 20.66 -3.85
N ASN A 197 10.44 20.41 -2.57
CA ASN A 197 11.64 20.86 -1.87
C ASN A 197 12.63 19.70 -1.72
N CYS A 198 12.95 19.04 -2.83
CA CYS A 198 13.79 17.86 -2.86
C CYS A 198 15.18 18.13 -2.28
N ALA A 199 15.53 17.34 -1.28
CA ALA A 199 16.85 17.30 -0.67
C ALA A 199 17.02 15.96 0.05
N GLN A 200 18.26 15.50 0.23
CA GLN A 200 18.52 14.33 1.07
C GLN A 200 17.92 14.49 2.48
N VAL A 201 17.35 13.42 3.03
CA VAL A 201 16.74 13.42 4.38
C VAL A 201 17.56 12.65 5.41
N SER A 202 18.69 12.06 5.02
CA SER A 202 19.68 11.44 5.90
C SER A 202 20.36 12.51 6.77
N ASN A 203 19.69 12.98 7.81
CA ASN A 203 20.11 14.14 8.61
C ASN A 203 19.98 13.94 10.13
N ALA A 204 20.10 12.69 10.57
CA ALA A 204 19.91 12.24 11.95
C ALA A 204 18.49 12.46 12.48
N GLY A 205 17.48 12.21 11.64
CA GLY A 205 16.07 12.18 12.02
C GLY A 205 15.50 13.55 12.41
N LYS A 206 15.89 14.62 11.70
CA LYS A 206 15.44 15.99 12.01
C LYS A 206 14.19 16.40 11.23
N ASP A 207 14.04 15.85 10.03
CA ASP A 207 12.98 16.21 9.09
C ASP A 207 11.64 15.54 9.41
N GLY A 208 10.55 16.13 8.93
CA GLY A 208 9.23 15.53 9.03
C GLY A 208 8.64 15.53 10.44
N LEU A 209 7.79 14.54 10.71
CA LEU A 209 7.20 14.29 12.03
C LEU A 209 8.12 13.45 12.95
N LYS A 210 9.42 13.38 12.67
CA LYS A 210 10.43 12.71 13.51
C LYS A 210 10.12 11.25 13.81
N GLY A 211 9.50 10.56 12.85
CA GLY A 211 9.18 9.14 12.97
C GLY A 211 7.99 8.81 13.86
N VAL A 212 7.19 9.81 14.26
CA VAL A 212 5.88 9.64 14.93
C VAL A 212 4.85 9.13 13.91
N GLY A 213 5.13 7.94 13.39
CA GLY A 213 4.36 7.25 12.37
C GLY A 213 3.29 6.32 12.94
N ILE A 214 2.63 5.57 12.06
CA ILE A 214 1.76 4.44 12.43
C ILE A 214 2.15 3.18 11.68
N ASN A 215 1.94 2.01 12.28
CA ASN A 215 1.83 0.76 11.51
C ASN A 215 0.33 0.46 11.32
N PRO A 216 -0.23 0.67 10.13
CA PRO A 216 -1.64 0.38 9.87
C PRO A 216 -1.87 -1.14 9.82
N ILE A 217 -2.88 -1.64 10.56
CA ILE A 217 -3.17 -3.09 10.67
C ILE A 217 -4.58 -3.42 10.19
N MET A 218 -5.59 -2.66 10.61
CA MET A 218 -6.96 -2.77 10.11
C MET A 218 -7.66 -1.41 10.22
N MET A 219 -7.78 -0.73 9.10
CA MET A 219 -8.33 0.62 9.02
C MET A 219 -9.81 0.58 8.61
N SER A 220 -10.62 1.54 9.03
CA SER A 220 -12.04 1.57 8.67
C SER A 220 -12.29 1.76 7.17
N SER A 221 -11.34 2.30 6.40
CA SER A 221 -11.43 2.36 4.94
C SER A 221 -11.14 0.99 4.31
N TRP A 222 -10.21 0.22 4.88
CA TRP A 222 -9.94 -1.17 4.49
C TRP A 222 -11.16 -2.05 4.76
N VAL A 223 -11.81 -1.87 5.91
CA VAL A 223 -13.05 -2.60 6.23
C VAL A 223 -14.15 -2.25 5.23
N LYS A 224 -14.33 -0.98 4.87
CA LYS A 224 -15.30 -0.59 3.83
C LYS A 224 -15.00 -1.22 2.49
N LEU A 225 -13.73 -1.26 2.05
CA LEU A 225 -13.33 -1.91 0.79
C LEU A 225 -13.52 -3.43 0.84
N MET A 226 -13.20 -4.07 1.97
CA MET A 226 -13.46 -5.50 2.18
C MET A 226 -14.96 -5.82 2.15
N LEU A 227 -15.80 -4.97 2.73
CA LEU A 227 -17.26 -5.11 2.66
C LEU A 227 -17.78 -4.86 1.24
N ALA A 228 -17.28 -3.82 0.56
CA ALA A 228 -17.59 -3.50 -0.83
C ALA A 228 -17.29 -4.71 -1.73
N GLU A 229 -16.16 -5.35 -1.50
CA GLU A 229 -15.74 -6.54 -2.20
C GLU A 229 -16.69 -7.72 -2.00
N ASN A 230 -17.16 -7.93 -0.77
CA ASN A 230 -18.15 -8.96 -0.46
C ASN A 230 -19.51 -8.65 -1.09
N THR A 231 -19.95 -7.39 -1.06
CA THR A 231 -21.17 -6.94 -1.71
C THR A 231 -21.12 -7.24 -3.20
N LEU A 232 -20.02 -6.90 -3.87
CA LEU A 232 -19.85 -7.17 -5.29
C LEU A 232 -19.78 -8.66 -5.61
N ALA A 233 -19.08 -9.45 -4.79
CA ALA A 233 -19.02 -10.90 -4.95
C ALA A 233 -20.39 -11.60 -4.81
N ASN A 234 -21.34 -10.96 -4.12
CA ASN A 234 -22.72 -11.43 -3.99
C ASN A 234 -23.68 -10.76 -5.00
N GLY A 235 -23.18 -10.05 -6.00
CA GLY A 235 -23.97 -9.42 -7.05
C GLY A 235 -24.64 -8.10 -6.66
N GLY A 236 -24.28 -7.51 -5.52
CA GLY A 236 -24.77 -6.21 -5.07
C GLY A 236 -23.97 -5.02 -5.64
N ASP A 237 -24.46 -3.80 -5.42
CA ASP A 237 -23.73 -2.58 -5.77
C ASP A 237 -22.84 -2.10 -4.61
N ALA A 238 -21.54 -2.05 -4.87
CA ALA A 238 -20.52 -1.62 -3.93
C ALA A 238 -20.12 -0.13 -4.08
N SER A 239 -20.77 0.63 -4.97
CA SER A 239 -20.39 2.01 -5.33
C SER A 239 -20.29 2.96 -4.12
N VAL A 240 -21.26 2.90 -3.22
CA VAL A 240 -21.32 3.75 -2.02
C VAL A 240 -20.20 3.43 -1.04
N LEU A 241 -19.90 2.13 -0.83
CA LEU A 241 -18.82 1.70 0.06
C LEU A 241 -17.45 2.07 -0.52
N LEU A 242 -17.26 1.91 -1.84
CA LEU A 242 -16.05 2.33 -2.54
C LEU A 242 -15.82 3.84 -2.39
N GLU A 243 -16.82 4.66 -2.69
CA GLU A 243 -16.74 6.12 -2.54
C GLU A 243 -16.39 6.52 -1.11
N SER A 244 -17.09 5.95 -0.12
CA SER A 244 -16.87 6.25 1.29
C SER A 244 -15.45 5.86 1.74
N ALA A 245 -14.95 4.70 1.30
CA ALA A 245 -13.62 4.24 1.63
C ALA A 245 -12.52 5.13 1.05
N VAL A 246 -12.64 5.51 -0.22
CA VAL A 246 -11.66 6.35 -0.90
C VAL A 246 -11.60 7.74 -0.26
N LYS A 247 -12.76 8.36 -0.01
CA LYS A 247 -12.84 9.65 0.72
C LYS A 247 -12.16 9.56 2.08
N GLU A 248 -12.42 8.50 2.82
CA GLU A 248 -11.84 8.31 4.14
C GLU A 248 -10.34 8.04 4.11
N SER A 249 -9.85 7.24 3.15
CA SER A 249 -8.42 6.98 2.94
C SER A 249 -7.67 8.28 2.66
N VAL A 250 -8.13 9.05 1.67
CA VAL A 250 -7.53 10.34 1.30
C VAL A 250 -7.55 11.30 2.49
N LYS A 251 -8.70 11.46 3.15
CA LYS A 251 -8.82 12.34 4.32
C LYS A 251 -7.86 11.93 5.43
N ARG A 252 -7.77 10.63 5.75
CA ARG A 252 -6.88 10.12 6.80
C ARG A 252 -5.42 10.49 6.53
N VAL A 253 -4.97 10.30 5.29
CA VAL A 253 -3.58 10.59 4.88
C VAL A 253 -3.29 12.08 4.96
N MET A 254 -4.20 12.91 4.45
CA MET A 254 -4.07 14.37 4.49
C MET A 254 -4.09 14.90 5.93
N ASP A 255 -5.01 14.42 6.76
CA ASP A 255 -5.11 14.78 8.18
C ASP A 255 -3.83 14.39 8.93
N PHE A 256 -3.30 13.18 8.67
CA PHE A 256 -2.09 12.68 9.32
C PHE A 256 -0.88 13.59 9.06
N GLY A 257 -0.70 14.00 7.80
CA GLY A 257 0.42 14.83 7.39
C GLY A 257 0.20 16.34 7.49
N ALA A 258 -0.96 16.80 7.97
CA ALA A 258 -1.36 18.21 7.90
C ALA A 258 -0.35 19.15 8.58
N ALA A 259 0.21 18.73 9.73
CA ALA A 259 1.18 19.53 10.47
C ALA A 259 2.49 19.73 9.69
N ASP A 260 2.98 18.69 9.02
CA ASP A 260 4.23 18.75 8.25
C ASP A 260 4.05 19.43 6.90
N ALA A 261 2.92 19.18 6.22
CA ALA A 261 2.58 19.85 4.97
C ALA A 261 2.39 21.37 5.15
N GLY A 262 2.05 21.82 6.37
CA GLY A 262 2.11 23.22 6.79
C GLY A 262 1.37 24.17 5.84
N THR A 263 2.08 25.16 5.32
CA THR A 263 1.56 26.19 4.40
C THR A 263 1.80 25.87 2.92
N SER A 264 2.27 24.67 2.58
CA SER A 264 2.57 24.31 1.18
C SER A 264 1.34 24.49 0.27
N THR A 265 1.55 25.10 -0.90
CA THR A 265 0.51 25.26 -1.93
C THR A 265 0.26 23.96 -2.70
N LEU A 266 1.08 22.92 -2.49
CA LEU A 266 0.99 21.62 -3.16
C LEU A 266 0.14 20.60 -2.39
N LYS A 267 -0.43 21.00 -1.25
CA LYS A 267 -1.47 20.21 -0.58
C LYS A 267 -2.67 20.08 -1.53
N PRO A 268 -3.23 18.87 -1.74
CA PRO A 268 -4.45 18.71 -2.51
C PRO A 268 -5.57 19.57 -1.93
N THR A 269 -6.28 20.27 -2.81
CA THR A 269 -7.50 21.00 -2.46
C THR A 269 -8.69 20.05 -2.37
N GLN A 270 -9.80 20.53 -1.81
CA GLN A 270 -11.05 19.74 -1.83
C GLN A 270 -11.50 19.43 -3.27
N ALA A 271 -11.23 20.32 -4.23
CA ALA A 271 -11.54 20.09 -5.64
C ALA A 271 -10.72 18.93 -6.23
N ASP A 272 -9.44 18.81 -5.85
CA ASP A 272 -8.59 17.69 -6.28
C ASP A 272 -9.07 16.36 -5.68
N VAL A 273 -9.47 16.37 -4.40
CA VAL A 273 -10.07 15.20 -3.74
C VAL A 273 -11.38 14.79 -4.41
N ASP A 274 -12.26 15.75 -4.69
CA ASP A 274 -13.54 15.49 -5.34
C ASP A 274 -13.35 14.97 -6.76
N ALA A 275 -12.38 15.52 -7.51
CA ALA A 275 -12.01 15.05 -8.84
C ALA A 275 -11.48 13.61 -8.82
N TYR A 276 -10.60 13.27 -7.86
CA TYR A 276 -10.10 11.91 -7.68
C TYR A 276 -11.23 10.92 -7.38
N VAL A 277 -12.11 11.24 -6.43
CA VAL A 277 -13.23 10.38 -6.08
C VAL A 277 -14.21 10.24 -7.24
N ALA A 278 -14.51 11.32 -7.95
CA ALA A 278 -15.35 11.29 -9.15
C ALA A 278 -14.76 10.39 -10.24
N LYS A 279 -13.43 10.47 -10.45
CA LYS A 279 -12.72 9.61 -11.41
C LYS A 279 -12.81 8.14 -11.03
N VAL A 280 -12.55 7.79 -9.76
CA VAL A 280 -12.70 6.40 -9.28
C VAL A 280 -14.12 5.88 -9.51
N LYS A 281 -15.13 6.69 -9.20
CA LYS A 281 -16.54 6.30 -9.42
C LYS A 281 -16.88 6.13 -10.89
N ALA A 282 -16.38 7.01 -11.76
CA ALA A 282 -16.58 6.91 -13.19
C ALA A 282 -15.94 5.64 -13.75
N ASP A 283 -14.69 5.34 -13.36
CA ASP A 283 -13.99 4.12 -13.76
C ASP A 283 -14.69 2.87 -13.26
N TYR A 284 -15.17 2.88 -12.01
CA TYR A 284 -15.95 1.77 -11.44
C TYR A 284 -17.28 1.58 -12.19
N ALA A 285 -17.99 2.65 -12.53
CA ALA A 285 -19.26 2.56 -13.25
C ALA A 285 -19.09 2.05 -14.68
N ALA A 286 -18.03 2.47 -15.36
CA ALA A 286 -17.72 2.11 -16.75
C ALA A 286 -17.08 0.71 -16.90
N SER A 287 -16.44 0.19 -15.84
CA SER A 287 -15.71 -1.07 -15.90
C SER A 287 -16.63 -2.29 -15.97
N SER A 288 -16.32 -3.22 -16.89
CA SER A 288 -16.87 -4.57 -16.90
C SER A 288 -16.29 -5.46 -15.78
N ASP A 289 -15.12 -5.09 -15.25
CA ASP A 289 -14.47 -5.72 -14.10
C ASP A 289 -14.41 -4.73 -12.93
N LYS A 290 -15.56 -4.56 -12.28
CA LYS A 290 -15.71 -3.68 -11.11
C LYS A 290 -14.83 -4.09 -9.92
N MET A 291 -14.55 -5.39 -9.81
CA MET A 291 -13.70 -5.94 -8.75
C MET A 291 -12.26 -5.46 -8.91
N ASN A 292 -11.78 -5.36 -10.15
CA ASN A 292 -10.46 -4.82 -10.43
C ASN A 292 -10.30 -3.38 -9.94
N VAL A 293 -11.25 -2.49 -10.24
CA VAL A 293 -11.20 -1.08 -9.82
C VAL A 293 -11.21 -0.98 -8.29
N LEU A 294 -12.12 -1.70 -7.65
CA LEU A 294 -12.27 -1.72 -6.20
C LEU A 294 -10.99 -2.22 -5.51
N ILE A 295 -10.44 -3.36 -5.94
CA ILE A 295 -9.23 -3.92 -5.32
C ILE A 295 -7.99 -3.09 -5.64
N THR A 296 -7.97 -2.37 -6.75
CA THR A 296 -6.88 -1.40 -7.02
C THR A 296 -6.88 -0.28 -5.99
N GLU A 297 -8.03 0.31 -5.67
CA GLU A 297 -8.10 1.30 -4.58
C GLU A 297 -7.77 0.70 -3.22
N TYR A 298 -8.13 -0.57 -2.97
CA TYR A 298 -7.76 -1.27 -1.74
C TYR A 298 -6.25 -1.49 -1.63
N TRP A 299 -5.58 -1.86 -2.72
CA TRP A 299 -4.13 -1.95 -2.76
C TRP A 299 -3.45 -0.60 -2.47
N LEU A 300 -3.93 0.49 -3.06
CA LEU A 300 -3.39 1.82 -2.81
C LEU A 300 -3.60 2.26 -1.35
N ASP A 301 -4.77 1.96 -0.76
CA ASP A 301 -5.08 2.29 0.64
C ASP A 301 -4.25 1.45 1.65
N CYS A 302 -3.76 0.28 1.25
CA CYS A 302 -2.91 -0.58 2.08
C CYS A 302 -1.44 -0.14 2.15
N PHE A 303 -1.07 1.06 1.72
CA PHE A 303 0.30 1.56 1.80
C PHE A 303 0.87 1.46 3.24
N GLY A 304 2.04 0.84 3.36
CA GLY A 304 2.66 0.46 4.64
C GLY A 304 2.29 -0.93 5.16
N ASN A 305 1.39 -1.66 4.52
CA ASN A 305 1.01 -3.04 4.90
C ASN A 305 0.92 -3.97 3.67
N GLY A 306 1.89 -4.88 3.54
CA GLY A 306 1.90 -5.87 2.45
C GLY A 306 1.09 -7.14 2.71
N ILE A 307 0.66 -7.39 3.96
CA ILE A 307 -0.03 -8.63 4.34
C ILE A 307 -1.47 -8.64 3.81
N GLU A 308 -2.18 -7.52 3.94
CA GLU A 308 -3.56 -7.42 3.45
C GLU A 308 -3.64 -7.59 1.92
N PRO A 309 -2.80 -6.88 1.11
CA PRO A 309 -2.73 -7.11 -0.32
C PRO A 309 -2.36 -8.52 -0.74
N TYR A 310 -1.38 -9.13 -0.06
CA TYR A 310 -1.00 -10.51 -0.35
C TYR A 310 -2.14 -11.51 -0.09
N ASN A 311 -3.04 -11.23 0.87
CA ASN A 311 -4.21 -12.06 1.10
C ASN A 311 -5.32 -11.81 0.08
N PHE A 312 -5.68 -10.54 -0.17
CA PHE A 312 -6.76 -10.27 -1.11
C PHE A 312 -6.39 -10.68 -2.54
N ILE A 313 -5.14 -10.54 -2.98
CA ILE A 313 -4.78 -10.89 -4.38
C ILE A 313 -4.91 -12.40 -4.61
N ARG A 314 -4.52 -13.21 -3.63
CA ARG A 314 -4.72 -14.68 -3.70
C ARG A 314 -6.20 -15.04 -3.69
N ARG A 315 -7.06 -14.24 -3.06
CA ARG A 315 -8.51 -14.46 -2.99
C ARG A 315 -9.29 -13.91 -4.18
N THR A 316 -8.85 -12.81 -4.77
CA THR A 316 -9.59 -12.07 -5.81
C THR A 316 -8.95 -12.20 -7.19
N CYS A 317 -7.66 -12.54 -7.24
CA CYS A 317 -6.81 -12.40 -8.42
C CYS A 317 -6.82 -10.96 -8.97
N LYS A 318 -6.91 -9.99 -8.06
CA LYS A 318 -6.91 -8.56 -8.36
C LYS A 318 -5.94 -7.80 -7.43
N PRO A 319 -5.36 -6.67 -7.85
CA PRO A 319 -5.52 -6.03 -9.16
C PRO A 319 -5.02 -6.92 -10.31
N ALA A 320 -5.70 -6.90 -11.45
CA ALA A 320 -5.36 -7.73 -12.61
C ALA A 320 -4.10 -7.24 -13.33
N ARG A 321 -3.71 -5.99 -13.09
CA ARG A 321 -2.55 -5.33 -13.70
C ARG A 321 -1.61 -4.88 -12.59
N LEU A 322 -0.69 -5.77 -12.22
CA LEU A 322 0.52 -5.41 -11.49
C LEU A 322 1.69 -5.36 -12.47
N GLN A 323 2.79 -4.69 -12.10
CA GLN A 323 4.01 -4.72 -12.89
C GLN A 323 4.54 -6.15 -12.91
N PRO A 324 4.81 -6.73 -14.10
CA PRO A 324 5.52 -8.00 -14.18
C PRO A 324 6.91 -7.84 -13.59
N THR A 325 7.56 -8.96 -13.27
CA THR A 325 8.96 -8.92 -12.85
C THR A 325 9.87 -8.47 -13.99
N LEU A 326 11.03 -7.93 -13.63
CA LEU A 326 12.07 -7.56 -14.59
C LEU A 326 12.57 -8.78 -15.36
N ASP A 327 12.74 -9.91 -14.66
CA ASP A 327 12.96 -11.21 -15.28
C ASP A 327 11.71 -11.64 -16.07
N VAL A 328 11.91 -12.14 -17.30
CA VAL A 328 10.84 -12.62 -18.17
C VAL A 328 10.22 -13.92 -17.64
N ASP A 329 11.00 -14.73 -16.92
CA ASP A 329 10.58 -16.04 -16.42
C ASP A 329 10.84 -16.17 -14.90
N PRO A 330 10.19 -15.35 -14.04
CA PRO A 330 10.43 -15.34 -12.59
C PRO A 330 9.94 -16.61 -11.87
N GLY A 331 9.29 -17.52 -12.60
CA GLY A 331 8.53 -18.62 -12.05
C GLY A 331 7.14 -18.22 -11.55
N PRO A 332 6.41 -19.17 -10.94
CA PRO A 332 5.03 -18.95 -10.53
C PRO A 332 4.92 -18.09 -9.26
N PHE A 333 3.84 -17.31 -9.17
CA PHE A 333 3.52 -16.51 -7.98
C PHE A 333 3.44 -17.37 -6.70
N PRO A 334 4.17 -17.02 -5.63
CA PRO A 334 4.08 -17.68 -4.34
C PRO A 334 2.66 -17.61 -3.75
N ARG A 335 2.02 -18.77 -3.51
CA ARG A 335 0.71 -18.87 -2.86
C ARG A 335 0.80 -19.22 -1.38
N SER A 336 1.95 -19.67 -0.92
CA SER A 336 2.28 -19.79 0.50
C SER A 336 3.79 -19.76 0.73
N GLN A 337 4.23 -19.60 1.98
CA GLN A 337 5.64 -19.60 2.35
C GLN A 337 6.11 -20.98 2.82
N PHE A 338 7.40 -21.27 2.66
CA PHE A 338 8.02 -22.46 3.27
C PHE A 338 7.90 -22.40 4.79
N TYR A 339 7.82 -23.58 5.42
CA TYR A 339 7.99 -23.65 6.87
C TYR A 339 9.44 -23.32 7.25
N PRO A 340 9.68 -22.70 8.42
CA PRO A 340 11.04 -22.49 8.91
C PRO A 340 11.82 -23.80 8.95
N GLY A 341 13.08 -23.80 8.48
CA GLY A 341 13.90 -25.01 8.44
C GLY A 341 14.09 -25.65 9.83
N SER A 342 14.10 -24.85 10.89
CA SER A 342 14.14 -25.31 12.28
C SER A 342 12.89 -26.09 12.70
N TYR A 343 11.70 -25.73 12.19
CA TYR A 343 10.46 -26.46 12.46
C TYR A 343 10.52 -27.84 11.81
N VAL A 344 10.92 -27.93 10.55
CA VAL A 344 10.98 -29.20 9.81
C VAL A 344 12.05 -30.13 10.37
N SER A 345 13.22 -29.59 10.75
CA SER A 345 14.32 -30.40 11.28
C SER A 345 14.11 -30.89 12.72
N ARG A 346 13.33 -30.18 13.53
CA ARG A 346 13.14 -30.50 14.97
C ARG A 346 11.81 -31.19 15.28
N ASN A 347 10.91 -31.29 14.32
CA ASN A 347 9.62 -31.96 14.48
C ASN A 347 9.51 -33.13 13.51
N GLN A 348 9.64 -34.35 14.02
CA GLN A 348 9.57 -35.58 13.21
C GLN A 348 8.24 -35.76 12.44
N ASN A 349 7.17 -35.07 12.87
CA ASN A 349 5.86 -35.10 12.22
C ASN A 349 5.69 -33.97 11.18
N ALA A 350 6.65 -33.07 11.06
CA ALA A 350 6.61 -31.99 10.09
C ALA A 350 7.15 -32.45 8.73
N SER A 351 6.49 -32.03 7.66
CA SER A 351 6.97 -32.18 6.29
C SER A 351 7.06 -30.81 5.64
N GLN A 352 8.13 -30.57 4.88
CA GLN A 352 8.27 -29.34 4.11
C GLN A 352 7.32 -29.36 2.90
N LYS A 353 6.87 -28.17 2.49
CA LYS A 353 6.13 -28.00 1.23
C LYS A 353 7.06 -28.23 0.04
N ALA A 354 6.55 -28.81 -1.03
CA ALA A 354 7.35 -29.05 -2.23
C ALA A 354 7.84 -27.75 -2.89
N ASN A 355 7.03 -26.70 -2.84
CA ASN A 355 7.29 -25.38 -3.43
C ASN A 355 6.40 -24.29 -2.81
N LEU A 356 6.54 -23.07 -3.29
CA LEU A 356 5.76 -21.91 -2.86
C LEU A 356 4.37 -21.81 -3.52
N THR A 357 4.04 -22.63 -4.53
CA THR A 357 2.78 -22.54 -5.27
C THR A 357 1.63 -23.29 -4.60
N THR A 358 1.92 -24.02 -3.52
CA THR A 358 0.91 -24.74 -2.75
C THR A 358 -0.07 -23.73 -2.13
N PRO A 359 -1.37 -23.77 -2.46
CA PRO A 359 -2.36 -22.85 -1.91
C PRO A 359 -2.55 -23.05 -0.40
N VAL A 360 -2.94 -21.98 0.29
CA VAL A 360 -3.46 -22.09 1.67
C VAL A 360 -4.91 -22.56 1.64
N PHE A 361 -5.43 -23.09 2.75
CA PHE A 361 -6.72 -23.79 2.77
C PHE A 361 -7.93 -23.00 2.23
N TRP A 362 -7.92 -21.67 2.34
CA TRP A 362 -9.00 -20.80 1.86
C TRP A 362 -8.80 -20.31 0.41
N ASP A 363 -7.61 -20.54 -0.15
CA ASP A 363 -7.23 -20.08 -1.48
C ASP A 363 -7.55 -21.18 -2.51
N ASN A 364 -8.77 -21.14 -3.06
CA ASN A 364 -9.27 -22.13 -4.01
C ASN A 364 -9.23 -21.65 -5.48
N ASN A 365 -8.47 -20.58 -5.77
CA ASN A 365 -8.32 -20.07 -7.12
C ASN A 365 -7.47 -21.00 -8.00
N PRO A 366 -7.73 -21.05 -9.32
CA PRO A 366 -6.93 -21.84 -10.25
C PRO A 366 -5.48 -21.34 -10.32
N ALA A 367 -4.56 -22.21 -10.73
CA ALA A 367 -3.19 -21.82 -11.00
C ALA A 367 -3.14 -20.73 -12.09
N GLY A 368 -2.22 -19.77 -11.96
CA GLY A 368 -2.05 -18.66 -12.91
C GLY A 368 -3.13 -17.57 -12.84
N CYS A 369 -4.03 -17.64 -11.87
CA CYS A 369 -5.03 -16.59 -11.63
C CYS A 369 -4.37 -15.29 -11.14
N VAL A 370 -3.39 -15.40 -10.24
CA VAL A 370 -2.50 -14.30 -9.86
C VAL A 370 -1.35 -14.26 -10.85
N LYS A 371 -1.07 -13.07 -11.39
CA LYS A 371 -0.03 -12.82 -12.39
C LYS A 371 0.82 -11.64 -11.98
#